data_AF-A0A1V5QN03-F1
#
_entry.id   AF-A0A1V5QN03-F1
#
_cell.length_a   1.000
_cell.length_b   1.000
_cell.length_c   1.000
_cell.angle_alpha   90.00
_cell.angle_beta   90.00
_cell.angle_gamma   90.00
#
_symmetry.space_group_name_H-M   'P 1'
#
loop_
_entity.id
_entity.type
_entity.pdbx_description
1 polymer ?
#
loop_
_entity_poly.entity_id
_entity_poly.type
_entity_poly.pdbx_seq_one_letter_code
_entity_poly.pdbx_strand_id
1 'polypeptide(L)'
;MALVLITEATGACVTIDEIKAHLRLSTSDTSEDALLKVYLMAAQNEAENKTKRALMPQTWELVLDEFPDGGIEIPRPPLSSNSTDLSISYIDSSGATATLSATAYSIDGDSEPAWVVPSYGNDWPDTYDVMNAVRVRYKCGYALSGASTATTPYAIKAWVKLRVGALYNNRESLSVEPGMQTMIELPRPFVDGLLDGYTVIKI
;
A
#
# COMPACT_ATOMS: atom_id res chain seq x y z
N MET A 1 -17.01 7.33 6.46
CA MET A 1 -15.67 7.20 5.83
C MET A 1 -15.54 5.89 5.07
N ALA A 2 -15.11 5.94 3.81
CA ALA A 2 -14.80 4.77 2.99
C ALA A 2 -13.46 4.96 2.26
N LEU A 3 -12.75 3.86 2.01
CA LEU A 3 -11.49 3.87 1.27
C LEU A 3 -11.63 3.00 0.01
N VAL A 4 -11.46 3.62 -1.16
CA VAL A 4 -11.74 2.99 -2.46
C VAL A 4 -10.47 2.96 -3.30
N LEU A 5 -10.15 1.78 -3.86
CA LEU A 5 -9.05 1.63 -4.80
C LEU A 5 -9.50 2.08 -6.18
N ILE A 6 -8.85 3.12 -6.73
CA ILE A 6 -9.19 3.71 -8.03
C ILE A 6 -8.31 3.16 -9.13
N THR A 7 -7.02 2.97 -8.85
CA THR A 7 -6.06 2.41 -9.79
C THR A 7 -5.14 1.46 -9.06
N GLU A 8 -5.24 0.18 -9.42
CA GLU A 8 -4.38 -0.89 -8.96
C GLU A 8 -2.91 -0.63 -9.32
N ALA A 9 -2.00 -1.22 -8.55
CA ALA A 9 -0.59 -1.23 -8.90
C ALA A 9 -0.35 -1.98 -10.23
N THR A 10 0.39 -1.37 -11.15
CA THR A 10 0.65 -1.93 -12.48
C THR A 10 1.83 -2.92 -12.52
N GLY A 11 2.49 -3.15 -11.39
CA GLY A 11 3.65 -4.03 -11.26
C GLY A 11 3.82 -4.58 -9.86
N ALA A 12 4.90 -5.34 -9.66
CA ALA A 12 5.23 -5.95 -8.39
C ALA A 12 6.52 -5.35 -7.79
N CYS A 13 6.65 -5.46 -6.46
CA CYS A 13 7.81 -4.92 -5.73
C CYS A 13 9.13 -5.66 -6.01
N VAL A 14 9.05 -6.89 -6.53
CA VAL A 14 10.19 -7.70 -6.99
C VAL A 14 9.88 -8.29 -8.36
N THR A 15 10.90 -8.49 -9.18
CA THR A 15 10.71 -9.08 -10.52
C THR A 15 10.63 -10.61 -10.45
N ILE A 16 10.08 -11.22 -11.50
CA ILE A 16 10.04 -12.69 -11.60
C ILE A 16 11.45 -13.28 -11.69
N ASP A 17 12.38 -12.61 -12.37
CA ASP A 17 13.77 -13.08 -12.45
C ASP A 17 14.45 -13.06 -11.08
N GLU A 18 14.17 -12.07 -10.24
CA GLU A 18 14.66 -12.04 -8.86
C GLU A 18 14.10 -13.20 -8.03
N ILE A 19 12.84 -13.57 -8.25
CA ILE A 19 12.21 -14.72 -7.57
C ILE A 19 12.82 -16.03 -8.08
N LYS A 20 12.98 -16.20 -9.39
CA LYS A 20 13.64 -17.38 -9.98
C LYS A 20 15.04 -17.55 -9.43
N ALA A 21 15.82 -16.47 -9.38
CA ALA A 21 17.15 -16.49 -8.78
C ALA A 21 17.10 -16.90 -7.29
N HIS A 22 16.12 -16.41 -6.52
CA HIS A 22 15.92 -16.81 -5.13
C HIS A 22 15.59 -18.31 -4.98
N LEU A 23 14.75 -18.85 -5.87
CA LEU A 23 14.34 -20.26 -5.91
C LEU A 23 15.35 -21.18 -6.60
N ARG A 24 16.46 -20.63 -7.11
CA ARG A 24 17.47 -21.36 -7.91
C ARG A 24 16.90 -21.99 -9.18
N LEU A 25 15.91 -21.35 -9.79
CA LEU A 25 15.34 -21.72 -11.08
C LEU A 25 16.09 -21.01 -12.21
N SER A 26 16.05 -21.59 -13.42
CA SER A 26 16.61 -20.93 -14.61
C SER A 26 15.79 -19.69 -14.97
N THR A 27 16.45 -18.56 -15.19
CA THR A 27 15.77 -17.31 -15.62
C THR A 27 15.22 -17.39 -17.03
N SER A 28 15.79 -18.25 -17.89
CA SER A 28 15.33 -18.42 -19.27
C SER A 28 14.10 -19.32 -19.42
N ASP A 29 13.79 -20.14 -18.41
CA ASP A 29 12.61 -21.00 -18.41
C ASP A 29 11.40 -20.20 -17.95
N THR A 30 10.33 -20.20 -18.75
CA THR A 30 9.11 -19.41 -18.52
C THR A 30 7.90 -20.27 -18.14
N SER A 31 8.08 -21.59 -18.01
CA SER A 31 7.00 -22.54 -17.71
C SER A 31 6.27 -22.25 -16.39
N GLU A 32 6.99 -21.73 -15.39
CA GLU A 32 6.43 -21.43 -14.07
C GLU A 32 6.09 -19.95 -13.84
N ASP A 33 6.30 -19.08 -14.84
CA ASP A 33 6.14 -17.63 -14.67
C ASP A 33 4.75 -17.24 -14.22
N ALA A 34 3.73 -17.90 -14.76
CA ALA A 34 2.34 -17.65 -14.39
C ALA A 34 2.09 -18.00 -12.92
N LEU A 35 2.65 -19.11 -12.44
CA LEU A 35 2.50 -19.54 -11.05
C LEU A 35 3.24 -18.62 -10.08
N LEU A 36 4.49 -18.26 -10.41
CA LEU A 36 5.30 -17.34 -9.60
C LEU A 36 4.66 -15.96 -9.50
N LYS A 37 4.00 -15.47 -10.57
CA LYS A 37 3.23 -14.22 -10.53
C LYS A 37 2.08 -14.28 -9.52
N VAL A 38 1.33 -15.39 -9.46
CA VAL A 38 0.23 -15.56 -8.50
C VAL A 38 0.75 -15.54 -7.06
N TYR A 39 1.82 -16.27 -6.76
CA TYR A 39 2.42 -16.27 -5.41
C TYR A 39 3.01 -14.92 -5.02
N LEU A 40 3.61 -14.22 -5.98
CA LEU A 40 4.10 -12.87 -5.77
C LEU A 40 2.98 -11.90 -5.40
N MET A 41 1.86 -11.91 -6.14
CA MET A 41 0.71 -11.06 -5.82
C MET A 41 0.14 -11.39 -4.44
N ALA A 42 0.02 -12.68 -4.10
CA ALA A 42 -0.46 -13.11 -2.79
C ALA A 42 0.45 -12.62 -1.65
N ALA A 43 1.77 -12.80 -1.80
CA ALA A 43 2.76 -12.32 -0.83
C ALA A 43 2.75 -10.80 -0.70
N GLN A 44 2.68 -10.06 -1.81
CA GLN A 44 2.63 -8.59 -1.78
C GLN A 44 1.38 -8.09 -1.05
N ASN A 45 0.21 -8.68 -1.33
CA ASN A 45 -1.03 -8.34 -0.64
C ASN A 45 -0.95 -8.61 0.87
N GLU A 46 -0.32 -9.72 1.26
CA GLU A 46 -0.10 -10.03 2.67
C GLU A 46 0.82 -9.00 3.34
N ALA A 47 1.92 -8.62 2.69
CA ALA A 47 2.84 -7.61 3.20
C ALA A 47 2.17 -6.23 3.32
N GLU A 48 1.39 -5.80 2.32
CA GLU A 48 0.59 -4.55 2.38
C GLU A 48 -0.42 -4.59 3.53
N ASN A 49 -1.06 -5.74 3.77
CA ASN A 49 -2.03 -5.90 4.85
C ASN A 49 -1.39 -5.88 6.24
N LYS A 50 -0.18 -6.45 6.39
CA LYS A 50 0.58 -6.44 7.64
C LYS A 50 1.14 -5.05 7.95
N THR A 51 1.76 -4.42 6.96
CA THR A 51 2.40 -3.11 7.14
C THR A 51 1.41 -1.94 7.12
N LYS A 52 0.21 -2.13 6.57
CA LYS A 52 -0.76 -1.07 6.23
C LYS A 52 -0.22 -0.05 5.23
N ARG A 53 0.82 -0.42 4.49
CA ARG A 53 1.44 0.40 3.44
C ARG A 53 0.99 -0.04 2.06
N ALA A 54 1.19 0.84 1.09
CA ALA A 54 1.20 0.49 -0.32
C ALA A 54 2.65 0.14 -0.71
N LEU A 55 2.90 -1.05 -1.26
CA LEU A 55 4.26 -1.45 -1.64
C LEU A 55 4.64 -0.98 -3.03
N MET A 56 3.64 -0.76 -3.87
CA MET A 56 3.76 -0.29 -5.25
C MET A 56 2.87 0.95 -5.46
N PRO A 57 3.21 1.82 -6.42
CA PRO A 57 2.39 2.99 -6.72
C PRO A 57 0.98 2.60 -7.16
N GLN A 58 -0.01 3.12 -6.43
CA GLN A 58 -1.43 2.90 -6.67
C GLN A 58 -2.22 4.15 -6.27
N THR A 59 -3.42 4.30 -6.80
CA THR A 59 -4.27 5.48 -6.54
C THR A 59 -5.48 5.07 -5.72
N TRP A 60 -5.67 5.74 -4.60
CA TRP A 60 -6.79 5.54 -3.69
C TRP A 60 -7.65 6.80 -3.60
N GLU A 61 -8.90 6.60 -3.20
CA GLU A 61 -9.84 7.68 -2.88
C GLU A 61 -10.39 7.45 -1.47
N LEU A 62 -10.11 8.41 -0.58
CA LEU A 62 -10.69 8.49 0.74
C LEU A 62 -11.96 9.33 0.66
N VAL A 63 -13.08 8.75 1.09
CA VAL A 63 -14.39 9.38 1.04
C VAL A 63 -14.85 9.70 2.45
N LEU A 64 -15.22 10.95 2.69
CA LEU A 64 -15.67 11.49 3.96
C LEU A 64 -17.03 12.17 3.79
N ASP A 65 -17.82 12.20 4.86
CA ASP A 65 -19.15 12.82 4.83
C ASP A 65 -19.08 14.34 4.97
N GLU A 66 -18.02 14.86 5.59
CA GLU A 66 -17.70 16.28 5.72
C GLU A 66 -16.18 16.46 5.91
N PHE A 67 -15.69 17.70 5.88
CA PHE A 67 -14.32 18.00 6.30
C PHE A 67 -14.18 17.85 7.82
N PRO A 68 -13.11 17.22 8.33
CA PRO A 68 -12.88 17.12 9.77
C PRO A 68 -12.48 18.48 10.36
N ASP A 69 -12.67 18.67 11.67
CA ASP A 69 -12.21 19.86 12.42
C ASP A 69 -10.68 20.04 12.41
N GLY A 70 -9.94 18.97 12.11
CA GLY A 70 -8.47 18.97 12.03
C GLY A 70 -7.95 18.57 10.65
N GLY A 71 -6.81 17.88 10.64
CA GLY A 71 -6.26 17.31 9.43
C GLY A 71 -6.97 16.04 8.97
N ILE A 72 -6.77 15.70 7.71
CA ILE A 72 -7.18 14.44 7.11
C ILE A 72 -5.96 13.49 7.13
N GLU A 73 -6.04 12.41 7.92
CA GLU A 73 -5.06 11.31 7.92
C GLU A 73 -5.19 10.52 6.60
N ILE A 74 -4.11 10.41 5.83
CA ILE A 74 -4.09 9.72 4.53
C ILE A 74 -3.60 8.28 4.71
N PRO A 75 -4.47 7.26 4.56
CA PRO A 75 -4.07 5.88 4.78
C PRO A 75 -3.19 5.35 3.64
N ARG A 76 -2.53 4.21 3.89
CA ARG A 76 -1.63 3.51 2.94
C ARG A 76 -0.35 4.30 2.59
N PRO A 77 0.52 4.64 3.56
CA PRO A 77 1.79 5.29 3.23
C PRO A 77 2.73 4.39 2.41
N PRO A 78 3.77 4.94 1.77
CA PRO A 78 4.10 6.37 1.71
C PRO A 78 3.19 7.13 0.72
N LEU A 79 2.87 8.38 1.04
CA LEU A 79 2.19 9.29 0.10
C LEU A 79 3.16 9.71 -1.02
N SER A 80 2.67 9.89 -2.25
CA SER A 80 3.49 10.44 -3.33
C SER A 80 3.98 11.85 -2.98
N SER A 81 5.26 12.11 -3.18
CA SER A 81 5.86 13.45 -2.97
C SER A 81 5.49 14.45 -4.07
N ASN A 82 4.83 14.00 -5.15
CA ASN A 82 4.38 14.88 -6.21
C ASN A 82 3.05 15.54 -5.82
N SER A 83 3.04 16.87 -5.71
CA SER A 83 1.87 17.64 -5.29
C SER A 83 0.66 17.50 -6.22
N THR A 84 0.87 17.10 -7.49
CA THR A 84 -0.25 16.88 -8.44
C THR A 84 -0.97 15.55 -8.23
N ASP A 85 -0.38 14.64 -7.47
CA ASP A 85 -0.93 13.30 -7.27
C ASP A 85 -1.99 13.26 -6.16
N LEU A 86 -2.22 14.37 -5.45
CA LEU A 86 -3.28 14.54 -4.46
C LEU A 86 -4.26 15.62 -4.90
N SER A 87 -5.55 15.30 -4.93
CA SER A 87 -6.62 16.24 -5.19
C SER A 87 -7.80 16.01 -4.25
N ILE A 88 -8.45 17.10 -3.87
CA ILE A 88 -9.62 17.10 -2.99
C ILE A 88 -10.78 17.68 -3.77
N SER A 89 -11.85 16.89 -3.95
CA SER A 89 -13.13 17.39 -4.41
C SER A 89 -14.16 17.31 -3.30
N TYR A 90 -15.10 18.25 -3.30
CA TYR A 90 -16.15 18.31 -2.30
C TYR A 90 -17.45 18.85 -2.89
N ILE A 91 -18.56 18.66 -2.19
CA ILE A 91 -19.84 19.29 -2.52
C ILE A 91 -19.97 20.53 -1.64
N ASP A 92 -19.99 21.70 -2.26
CA ASP A 92 -20.11 22.99 -1.57
C ASP A 92 -21.51 23.20 -0.97
N SER A 93 -21.66 24.21 -0.11
CA SER A 93 -22.94 24.53 0.55
C SER A 93 -24.11 24.84 -0.41
N SER A 94 -23.86 25.05 -1.71
CA SER A 94 -24.89 25.21 -2.74
C SER A 94 -25.33 23.89 -3.38
N GLY A 95 -24.68 22.78 -3.03
CA GLY A 95 -24.93 21.45 -3.58
C GLY A 95 -24.14 21.16 -4.86
N ALA A 96 -23.18 22.01 -5.24
CA ALA A 96 -22.36 21.83 -6.44
C ALA A 96 -21.01 21.15 -6.11
N THR A 97 -20.52 20.31 -7.01
CA THR A 97 -19.18 19.71 -6.87
C THR A 97 -18.11 20.73 -7.22
N ALA A 98 -17.22 20.99 -6.27
CA ALA A 98 -16.05 21.85 -6.41
C ALA A 98 -14.76 21.06 -6.17
N THR A 99 -13.65 21.56 -6.72
CA THR A 99 -12.30 21.03 -6.43
C THR A 99 -11.56 22.07 -5.60
N LEU A 100 -11.03 21.65 -4.46
CA LEU A 100 -10.26 22.52 -3.59
C LEU A 100 -8.91 22.85 -4.25
N SER A 101 -8.52 24.13 -4.22
CA SER A 101 -7.23 24.55 -4.75
C SER A 101 -6.07 23.88 -4.01
N ALA A 102 -5.04 23.46 -4.72
CA ALA A 102 -3.81 22.91 -4.13
C ALA A 102 -3.07 23.90 -3.20
N THR A 103 -3.40 25.20 -3.26
CA THR A 103 -2.86 26.22 -2.34
C THR A 103 -3.66 26.37 -1.04
N ALA A 104 -4.87 25.82 -0.98
CA ALA A 104 -5.76 25.93 0.18
C ALA A 104 -5.47 24.88 1.26
N TYR A 105 -4.65 23.87 0.96
CA TYR A 105 -4.20 22.86 1.90
C TYR A 105 -2.68 22.69 1.87
N SER A 106 -2.13 22.10 2.93
CA SER A 106 -0.72 21.72 3.06
C SER A 106 -0.63 20.24 3.40
N ILE A 107 0.44 19.61 2.92
CA ILE A 107 0.68 18.18 3.11
C ILE A 107 1.84 18.04 4.08
N ASP A 108 1.60 17.37 5.21
CA ASP A 108 2.64 16.82 6.06
C ASP A 108 2.98 15.41 5.55
N GLY A 109 4.08 15.34 4.79
CA GLY A 109 4.64 14.08 4.31
C GLY A 109 5.74 13.51 5.22
N ASP A 110 6.10 14.21 6.30
CA ASP A 110 7.10 13.72 7.27
C ASP A 110 6.47 12.72 8.24
N SER A 111 5.18 12.90 8.54
CA SER A 111 4.37 11.92 9.27
C SER A 111 4.07 10.68 8.41
N GLU A 112 4.12 9.50 9.04
CA GLU A 112 3.68 8.25 8.42
C GLU A 112 2.64 7.56 9.32
N PRO A 113 1.33 7.65 9.00
CA PRO A 113 0.74 8.13 7.75
C PRO A 113 0.78 9.64 7.57
N ALA A 114 0.73 10.08 6.30
CA ALA A 114 0.76 11.49 5.94
C ALA A 114 -0.55 12.19 6.34
N TRP A 115 -0.47 13.49 6.58
CA TRP A 115 -1.63 14.33 6.91
C TRP A 115 -1.84 15.43 5.88
N VAL A 116 -3.09 15.75 5.60
CA VAL A 116 -3.46 16.93 4.82
C VAL A 116 -4.22 17.88 5.72
N VAL A 117 -3.76 19.11 5.84
CA VAL A 117 -4.32 20.14 6.71
C VAL A 117 -4.68 21.38 5.89
N PRO A 118 -5.57 22.26 6.35
CA PRO A 118 -5.73 23.58 5.75
C PRO A 118 -4.37 24.30 5.73
N SER A 119 -4.09 25.05 4.66
CA SER A 119 -2.88 25.86 4.63
C SER A 119 -2.98 27.01 5.62
N TYR A 120 -1.83 27.56 6.04
CA TYR A 120 -1.80 28.60 7.08
C TYR A 120 -2.74 29.76 6.78
N GLY A 121 -3.65 30.04 7.72
CA GLY A 121 -4.63 31.13 7.62
C GLY A 121 -5.87 30.80 6.78
N ASN A 122 -6.04 29.54 6.35
CA ASN A 122 -7.27 29.04 5.74
C ASN A 122 -7.94 28.01 6.67
N ASP A 123 -9.25 27.86 6.49
CA ASP A 123 -10.05 26.81 7.10
C ASP A 123 -10.59 25.87 6.00
N TRP A 124 -11.09 24.71 6.39
CA TRP A 124 -11.83 23.86 5.45
C TRP A 124 -13.10 24.58 4.97
N PRO A 125 -13.46 24.47 3.68
CA PRO A 125 -14.73 24.99 3.19
C PRO A 125 -15.92 24.27 3.81
N ASP A 126 -17.05 24.96 3.97
CA ASP A 126 -18.31 24.32 4.34
C ASP A 126 -18.78 23.35 3.25
N THR A 127 -19.24 22.18 3.68
CA THR A 127 -19.80 21.14 2.80
C THR A 127 -21.31 21.09 2.88
N TYR A 128 -21.95 20.63 1.80
CA TYR A 128 -23.38 20.27 1.83
C TYR A 128 -23.59 19.06 2.75
N ASP A 129 -24.66 19.07 3.55
CA ASP A 129 -24.99 18.00 4.51
C ASP A 129 -25.56 16.76 3.80
N VAL A 130 -24.67 16.02 3.15
CA VAL A 130 -24.95 14.77 2.44
C VAL A 130 -23.82 13.77 2.65
N MET A 131 -24.15 12.48 2.59
CA MET A 131 -23.13 11.43 2.62
C MET A 131 -22.11 11.59 1.50
N ASN A 132 -20.85 11.24 1.79
CA ASN A 132 -19.74 11.26 0.84
C ASN A 132 -19.48 12.63 0.19
N ALA A 133 -19.72 13.73 0.92
CA ALA A 133 -19.54 15.08 0.39
C ALA A 133 -18.10 15.40 0.03
N VAL A 134 -17.10 14.80 0.69
CA VAL A 134 -15.67 15.05 0.45
C VAL A 134 -14.98 13.80 -0.09
N ARG A 135 -14.16 13.97 -1.13
CA ARG A 135 -13.37 12.92 -1.77
C ARG A 135 -11.93 13.38 -1.93
N VAL A 136 -11.02 12.65 -1.31
CA VAL A 136 -9.57 12.88 -1.40
C VAL A 136 -8.98 11.78 -2.25
N ARG A 137 -8.59 12.11 -3.48
CA ARG A 137 -7.89 11.19 -4.38
C ARG A 137 -6.40 11.42 -4.25
N TYR A 138 -5.66 10.34 -4.01
CA TYR A 138 -4.22 10.43 -3.79
C TYR A 138 -3.48 9.22 -4.34
N LYS A 139 -2.25 9.42 -4.80
CA LYS A 139 -1.32 8.35 -5.15
C LYS A 139 -0.43 8.02 -3.95
N CYS A 140 -0.31 6.73 -3.66
CA CYS A 140 0.55 6.22 -2.59
C CYS A 140 1.35 5.01 -3.05
N GLY A 141 2.36 4.65 -2.26
CA GLY A 141 3.26 3.53 -2.50
C GLY A 141 4.68 3.98 -2.83
N TYR A 142 5.64 3.06 -2.62
CA TYR A 142 7.03 3.34 -2.93
C TYR A 142 7.20 3.65 -4.42
N ALA A 143 7.88 4.76 -4.73
CA ALA A 143 8.10 5.20 -6.10
C ALA A 143 8.82 4.15 -6.96
N LEU A 144 8.72 4.28 -8.28
CA LEU A 144 9.56 3.48 -9.18
C LEU A 144 10.89 4.18 -9.42
N SER A 145 11.98 3.42 -9.35
CA SER A 145 13.25 3.75 -9.95
C SER A 145 13.26 3.22 -11.39
N GLY A 146 13.24 4.13 -12.36
CA GLY A 146 13.10 3.77 -13.78
C GLY A 146 11.72 3.22 -14.12
N ALA A 147 11.65 2.36 -15.16
CA ALA A 147 10.39 1.93 -15.74
C ALA A 147 9.62 0.89 -14.91
N SER A 148 10.27 0.14 -14.00
CA SER A 148 9.61 -1.01 -13.34
C SER A 148 10.15 -1.39 -11.97
N THR A 149 11.20 -0.75 -11.46
CA THR A 149 11.83 -1.19 -10.20
C THR A 149 11.32 -0.37 -9.05
N ALA A 150 10.49 -0.95 -8.20
CA ALA A 150 10.02 -0.26 -6.99
C ALA A 150 11.18 0.08 -6.06
N THR A 151 11.16 1.27 -5.46
CA THR A 151 12.08 1.70 -4.39
C THR A 151 11.72 1.08 -3.04
N THR A 152 10.82 0.09 -3.03
CA THR A 152 10.43 -0.68 -1.85
C THR A 152 11.67 -1.14 -1.06
N PRO A 153 11.71 -0.95 0.26
CA PRO A 153 12.84 -1.31 1.10
C PRO A 153 13.26 -2.77 0.96
N TYR A 154 14.57 -3.01 1.10
CA TYR A 154 15.16 -4.33 0.90
C TYR A 154 14.56 -5.39 1.83
N ALA A 155 14.28 -5.03 3.10
CA ALA A 155 13.68 -5.95 4.06
C ALA A 155 12.28 -6.43 3.64
N ILE A 156 11.44 -5.55 3.08
CA ILE A 156 10.13 -5.93 2.54
C ILE A 156 10.32 -6.82 1.30
N LYS A 157 11.23 -6.48 0.39
CA LYS A 157 11.53 -7.32 -0.78
C LYS A 157 12.02 -8.71 -0.38
N ALA A 158 12.88 -8.80 0.65
CA ALA A 158 13.37 -10.06 1.20
C ALA A 158 12.23 -10.88 1.82
N TRP A 159 11.35 -10.24 2.58
CA TRP A 159 10.16 -10.87 3.14
C TRP A 159 9.27 -11.47 2.04
N VAL A 160 9.00 -10.71 0.98
CA VAL A 160 8.18 -11.17 -0.16
C VAL A 160 8.84 -12.38 -0.84
N LYS A 161 10.15 -12.34 -1.10
CA LYS A 161 10.88 -13.47 -1.69
C LYS A 161 10.79 -14.73 -0.83
N LEU A 162 10.97 -14.62 0.48
CA LEU A 162 10.83 -15.73 1.43
C LEU A 162 9.39 -16.29 1.44
N ARG A 163 8.38 -15.41 1.45
CA ARG A 163 6.97 -15.81 1.42
C ARG A 163 6.62 -16.54 0.12
N VAL A 164 7.10 -16.05 -1.02
CA VAL A 164 6.94 -16.74 -2.31
C VAL A 164 7.63 -18.10 -2.30
N GLY A 165 8.84 -18.21 -1.75
CA GLY A 165 9.51 -19.50 -1.61
C GLY A 165 8.77 -20.49 -0.70
N ALA A 166 8.15 -20.01 0.37
CA ALA A 166 7.30 -20.84 1.22
C ALA A 166 6.07 -21.36 0.46
N LEU A 167 5.35 -20.49 -0.25
CA LEU A 167 4.22 -20.86 -1.11
C LEU A 167 4.64 -21.80 -2.25
N TYR A 168 5.85 -21.59 -2.79
CA TYR A 168 6.38 -22.39 -3.89
C TYR A 168 6.75 -23.81 -3.45
N ASN A 169 7.26 -24.01 -2.23
CA ASN A 169 7.61 -25.34 -1.74
C ASN A 169 6.44 -26.08 -1.07
N ASN A 170 5.48 -25.35 -0.49
CA ASN A 170 4.34 -25.92 0.23
C ASN A 170 3.03 -25.52 -0.43
N ARG A 171 2.43 -26.47 -1.16
CA ARG A 171 1.15 -26.28 -1.89
C ARG A 171 -0.09 -26.52 -1.02
N GLU A 172 0.11 -27.01 0.20
CA GLU A 172 -0.95 -27.38 1.14
C GLU A 172 -1.02 -26.36 2.28
N SER A 173 -2.22 -26.13 2.80
CA SER A 173 -2.42 -25.25 3.96
C SER A 173 -1.93 -25.86 5.28
N LEU A 174 -1.74 -27.18 5.30
CA LEU A 174 -1.31 -27.97 6.45
C LEU A 174 -0.32 -29.02 5.94
N SER A 175 0.83 -29.16 6.60
CA SER A 175 1.76 -30.26 6.37
C SER A 175 1.88 -31.09 7.64
N VAL A 176 1.81 -32.41 7.50
CA VAL A 176 1.96 -33.36 8.62
C VAL A 176 3.35 -33.98 8.51
N GLU A 177 4.20 -33.73 9.51
CA GLU A 177 5.52 -34.35 9.58
C GLU A 177 5.39 -35.81 10.05
N PRO A 178 6.05 -36.79 9.41
CA PRO A 178 6.00 -38.18 9.86
C PRO A 178 6.59 -38.31 11.27
N GLY A 179 5.73 -38.58 12.26
CA GLY A 179 6.13 -38.82 13.65
C GLY A 179 5.91 -37.66 14.63
N MET A 180 5.39 -36.50 14.19
CA MET A 180 4.99 -35.41 15.09
C MET A 180 3.49 -35.10 14.98
N GLN A 181 2.80 -35.10 16.12
CA GLN A 181 1.40 -34.67 16.25
C GLN A 181 1.26 -33.14 16.47
N THR A 182 2.30 -32.37 16.19
CA THR A 182 2.29 -30.91 16.35
C THR A 182 2.74 -30.24 15.06
N MET A 183 1.85 -29.43 14.50
CA MET A 183 2.16 -28.51 13.43
C MET A 183 3.18 -27.49 13.93
N ILE A 184 4.39 -27.47 13.39
CA ILE A 184 5.36 -26.41 13.69
C ILE A 184 5.18 -25.33 12.63
N GLU A 185 4.55 -24.22 13.01
CA GLU A 185 4.70 -22.96 12.28
C GLU A 185 6.18 -22.56 12.39
N LEU A 186 6.86 -22.35 11.25
CA LEU A 186 8.19 -21.72 11.23
C LEU A 186 8.10 -20.48 12.13
N PRO A 187 9.00 -20.31 13.13
CA PRO A 187 8.80 -19.31 14.16
C PRO A 187 8.47 -17.95 13.54
N ARG A 188 7.32 -17.40 13.94
CA ARG A 188 6.88 -16.03 13.60
C ARG A 188 7.98 -14.95 13.63
N PRO A 189 8.97 -14.96 14.56
CA PRO A 189 9.80 -13.77 14.74
C PRO A 189 10.87 -13.53 13.69
N PHE A 190 11.35 -14.53 12.94
CA PHE A 190 12.50 -14.25 12.04
C PHE A 190 12.05 -13.60 10.74
N VAL A 191 11.05 -14.15 10.07
CA VAL A 191 10.63 -13.65 8.76
C VAL A 191 9.73 -12.43 8.94
N ASP A 192 8.64 -12.52 9.69
CA ASP A 192 7.71 -11.39 9.85
C ASP A 192 8.36 -10.19 10.56
N GLY A 193 9.38 -10.41 11.40
CA GLY A 193 10.17 -9.33 12.01
C GLY A 193 10.87 -8.41 10.99
N LEU A 194 11.06 -8.85 9.74
CA LEU A 194 11.54 -8.00 8.65
C LEU A 194 10.57 -6.87 8.29
N LEU A 195 9.27 -7.02 8.61
CA LEU A 195 8.24 -6.02 8.36
C LEU A 195 8.00 -5.08 9.54
N ASP A 196 8.44 -5.42 10.76
CA ASP A 196 8.10 -4.68 11.99
C ASP A 196 8.46 -3.20 11.88
N GLY A 197 9.66 -2.89 11.37
CA GLY A 197 10.12 -1.50 11.16
C GLY A 197 9.36 -0.72 10.08
N TYR A 198 8.48 -1.39 9.33
CA TYR A 198 7.63 -0.79 8.29
C TYR A 198 6.15 -0.88 8.64
N THR A 199 5.78 -1.40 9.80
CA THR A 199 4.40 -1.31 10.27
C THR A 199 4.06 0.15 10.55
N VAL A 200 2.88 0.59 10.13
CA VAL A 200 2.37 1.92 10.48
C VAL A 200 2.10 1.93 11.99
N ILE A 201 2.86 2.75 12.72
CA ILE A 201 2.70 2.95 14.16
C ILE A 201 1.76 4.13 14.36
N LYS A 202 0.65 3.91 15.07
CA LYS A 202 -0.13 5.03 15.62
C LYS A 202 0.51 5.44 16.94
N ILE A 203 1.03 6.67 16.96
CA ILE A 203 1.63 7.30 18.14
C ILE A 203 0.51 7.96 18.95
#